data_AF-A0A967JZI9-F1
#
_entry.id   AF-A0A967JZI9-F1
#
_cell.length_a   1.000
_cell.length_b   1.000
_cell.length_c   1.000
_cell.angle_alpha   90.00
_cell.angle_beta   90.00
_cell.angle_gamma   90.00
#
_symmetry.space_group_name_H-M   'P 1'
#
loop_
_entity.id
_entity.type
_entity.pdbx_description
1 polymer ?
#
loop_
_entity_poly.entity_id
_entity_poly.type
_entity_poly.pdbx_seq_one_letter_code
_entity_poly.pdbx_strand_id
1 'polypeptide(L)'
;QGGIISAAPADELTLTYGFSALWSGMKDVYISDNRAFCSFHYGLLILDISDTLSPQFLSQVYIPDGDGWRIDIDGEHVFLADGFGGLKVIDISNPAAASCWRAYDY
;
A
#
# COMPACT_ATOMS: atom_id res chain seq x y z
N GLN A 1 32.90 15.51 22.50
CA GLN A 1 33.15 14.13 22.06
C GLN A 1 31.83 13.37 22.13
N GLY A 2 31.40 12.77 21.01
CA GLY A 2 30.22 11.90 20.93
C GLY A 2 28.92 12.66 20.63
N GLY A 3 28.07 12.26 19.68
CA GLY A 3 28.10 11.11 18.79
C GLY A 3 27.37 11.46 17.50
N ILE A 4 27.99 11.09 16.40
CA ILE A 4 27.42 11.04 15.06
C ILE A 4 26.15 10.17 15.10
N ILE A 5 25.00 10.75 14.76
CA ILE A 5 23.83 9.98 14.37
C ILE A 5 24.22 9.19 13.12
N SER A 6 24.57 7.92 13.32
CA SER A 6 24.77 6.97 12.23
C SER A 6 23.43 6.84 11.51
N ALA A 7 23.37 7.32 10.27
CA ALA A 7 22.26 7.04 9.38
C ALA A 7 22.08 5.51 9.35
N ALA A 8 20.91 5.03 9.77
CA ALA A 8 20.57 3.62 9.63
C ALA A 8 20.66 3.26 8.13
N PRO A 9 21.28 2.13 7.77
CA PRO A 9 21.28 1.67 6.38
C PRO A 9 19.83 1.50 5.91
N ALA A 10 19.54 1.84 4.65
CA ALA A 10 18.19 1.81 4.08
C ALA A 10 17.47 0.46 4.27
N ASP A 11 18.22 -0.62 4.47
CA ASP A 11 17.72 -1.97 4.73
C ASP A 11 17.00 -2.12 6.09
N GLU A 12 17.39 -1.37 7.13
CA GLU A 12 16.73 -1.42 8.44
C GLU A 12 15.40 -0.66 8.47
N LEU A 13 15.28 0.39 7.65
CA LEU A 13 14.04 1.15 7.48
C LEU A 13 12.98 0.34 6.72
N THR A 14 13.42 -0.50 5.77
CA THR A 14 12.53 -1.30 4.90
C THR A 14 11.87 -2.46 5.66
N LEU A 15 12.63 -3.16 6.51
CA LEU A 15 12.09 -4.26 7.33
C LEU A 15 11.13 -3.74 8.42
N THR A 16 11.46 -2.61 9.07
CA THR A 16 10.63 -2.05 10.14
C THR A 16 9.24 -1.59 9.65
N TYR A 17 9.14 -1.11 8.40
CA TYR A 17 7.88 -0.63 7.81
C TYR A 17 6.95 -1.76 7.34
N GLY A 18 7.52 -2.84 6.80
CA GLY A 18 6.75 -4.03 6.41
C GLY A 18 6.05 -4.69 7.59
N PHE A 19 6.75 -4.84 8.74
CA PHE A 19 6.15 -5.45 9.93
C PHE A 19 5.18 -4.54 10.68
N SER A 20 5.34 -3.21 10.62
CA SER A 20 4.36 -2.29 11.22
C SER A 20 3.04 -2.25 10.44
N ALA A 21 3.10 -2.31 9.10
CA ALA A 21 1.92 -2.44 8.25
C ALA A 21 1.19 -3.79 8.46
N LEU A 22 1.94 -4.87 8.70
CA LEU A 22 1.39 -6.20 9.01
C LEU A 22 0.70 -6.26 10.38
N TRP A 23 0.99 -5.33 11.29
CA TRP A 23 0.33 -5.23 12.61
C TRP A 23 -0.76 -4.14 12.65
N SER A 24 -0.94 -3.36 11.58
CA SER A 24 -1.89 -2.25 11.50
C SER A 24 -3.08 -2.53 10.56
N GLY A 25 -3.92 -3.50 10.90
CA GLY A 25 -5.30 -3.56 10.35
C GLY A 25 -5.43 -3.72 8.83
N MET A 26 -4.51 -4.43 8.19
CA MET A 26 -4.65 -4.84 6.79
C MET A 26 -5.90 -5.75 6.65
N LYS A 27 -6.82 -5.40 5.73
CA LYS A 27 -8.16 -6.03 5.64
C LYS A 27 -8.30 -6.99 4.47
N ASP A 28 -7.57 -6.73 3.39
CA ASP A 28 -7.60 -7.54 2.18
C ASP A 28 -6.26 -7.48 1.44
N VAL A 29 -5.96 -8.52 0.67
CA VAL A 29 -4.75 -8.62 -0.14
C VAL A 29 -5.09 -9.22 -1.49
N TYR A 30 -4.58 -8.60 -2.55
CA TYR A 30 -4.67 -9.08 -3.91
C TYR A 30 -3.27 -9.20 -4.49
N ILE A 31 -2.98 -10.34 -5.14
CA ILE A 31 -1.69 -10.59 -5.76
C ILE A 31 -1.89 -10.62 -7.27
N SER A 32 -1.12 -9.80 -7.98
CA SER A 32 -1.08 -9.78 -9.44
C SER A 32 0.37 -9.86 -9.90
N ASP A 33 0.71 -10.91 -10.63
CA ASP A 33 2.09 -11.21 -11.05
C ASP A 33 3.07 -11.16 -9.87
N ASN A 34 4.01 -10.20 -9.90
CA ASN A 34 5.01 -9.97 -8.86
C ASN A 34 4.64 -8.80 -7.93
N ARG A 35 3.35 -8.47 -7.79
CA ARG A 35 2.92 -7.35 -6.96
C ARG A 35 1.86 -7.79 -5.96
N ALA A 36 2.01 -7.32 -4.73
CA ALA A 36 0.99 -7.42 -3.70
C ALA A 36 0.34 -6.05 -3.50
N PHE A 37 -0.98 -6.03 -3.54
CA PHE A 37 -1.82 -4.88 -3.24
C PHE A 37 -2.52 -5.20 -1.93
N CYS A 38 -2.35 -4.36 -0.92
CA CYS A 38 -2.91 -4.60 0.39
C CYS A 38 -3.78 -3.43 0.81
N SER A 39 -5.04 -3.71 1.13
CA SER A 39 -5.92 -2.69 1.71
C SER A 39 -5.72 -2.64 3.22
N PHE A 40 -5.77 -1.44 3.78
CA PHE A 40 -5.70 -1.22 5.21
C PHE A 40 -6.49 0.04 5.60
N HIS A 41 -6.57 0.30 6.90
CA HIS A 41 -7.15 1.53 7.40
C HIS A 41 -6.39 2.72 6.80
N TYR A 42 -7.07 3.63 6.09
CA TYR A 42 -6.49 4.76 5.36
C TYR A 42 -5.85 4.45 3.99
N GLY A 43 -6.15 3.31 3.36
CA GLY A 43 -6.01 3.18 1.91
C GLY A 43 -5.35 1.90 1.41
N LEU A 44 -4.39 2.05 0.49
CA LEU A 44 -3.80 0.95 -0.29
C LEU A 44 -2.28 0.98 -0.25
N LEU A 45 -1.67 -0.18 -0.01
CA LEU A 45 -0.23 -0.40 -0.01
C LEU A 45 0.13 -1.28 -1.21
N ILE A 46 1.18 -0.92 -1.93
CA ILE A 46 1.67 -1.68 -3.10
C ILE A 46 3.10 -2.12 -2.83
N LEU A 47 3.34 -3.41 -2.97
CA LEU A 47 4.63 -4.05 -2.75
C LEU A 47 5.06 -4.80 -4.01
N ASP A 48 6.35 -4.76 -4.32
CA ASP A 48 7.00 -5.69 -5.23
C ASP A 48 7.36 -6.95 -4.45
N ILE A 49 6.89 -8.08 -4.93
CA ILE A 49 7.13 -9.42 -4.36
C ILE A 49 7.87 -10.32 -5.35
N SER A 50 8.61 -9.74 -6.31
CA SER A 50 9.48 -10.47 -7.24
C SER A 50 10.49 -11.35 -6.50
N ASP A 51 11.01 -10.86 -5.37
CA ASP A 51 11.72 -11.67 -4.39
C ASP A 51 10.81 -11.89 -3.17
N THR A 52 10.33 -13.12 -3.02
CA THR A 52 9.41 -13.48 -1.91
C THR A 52 10.09 -13.47 -0.55
N LEU A 53 11.43 -13.50 -0.48
CA LEU A 53 12.19 -13.39 0.76
C LEU A 53 12.50 -11.93 1.11
N SER A 54 12.41 -11.02 0.14
CA SER A 54 12.65 -9.59 0.33
C SER A 54 11.64 -8.72 -0.43
N PRO A 55 10.38 -8.65 0.04
CA PRO A 55 9.39 -7.73 -0.52
C PRO A 55 9.86 -6.28 -0.43
N GLN A 56 9.68 -5.53 -1.51
CA GLN A 56 10.07 -4.12 -1.60
C GLN A 56 8.82 -3.23 -1.58
N PHE A 57 8.85 -2.15 -0.82
CA PHE A 57 7.81 -1.13 -0.86
C PHE A 57 7.86 -0.36 -2.18
N LEU A 58 6.75 -0.33 -2.93
CA LEU A 58 6.65 0.44 -4.16
C LEU A 58 5.98 1.78 -3.92
N SER A 59 4.77 1.78 -3.39
CA SER A 59 4.01 2.99 -3.12
C SER A 59 2.87 2.75 -2.14
N GLN A 60 2.28 3.85 -1.68
CA GLN A 60 1.10 3.86 -0.83
C GLN A 60 0.16 4.96 -1.30
N VAL A 61 -1.13 4.64 -1.33
CA VAL A 61 -2.19 5.61 -1.58
C VAL A 61 -2.91 5.84 -0.26
N TYR A 62 -2.75 7.05 0.27
CA TYR A 62 -3.43 7.48 1.48
C TYR A 62 -4.83 8.01 1.14
N ILE A 63 -5.85 7.47 1.81
CA ILE A 63 -7.24 7.93 1.72
C ILE A 63 -7.64 8.45 3.10
N PRO A 64 -7.76 9.78 3.27
CA PRO A 64 -8.14 10.38 4.54
C PRO A 64 -9.48 9.84 5.03
N ASP A 65 -9.55 9.46 6.31
CA ASP A 65 -10.73 8.87 6.95
C ASP A 65 -11.27 7.61 6.24
N GLY A 66 -10.48 7.04 5.34
CA GLY A 66 -10.85 5.87 4.57
C GLY A 66 -10.73 4.59 5.38
N ASP A 67 -11.64 3.67 5.14
CA ASP A 67 -11.63 2.34 5.71
C ASP A 67 -11.63 1.29 4.59
N GLY A 68 -10.45 0.90 4.10
CA GLY A 68 -10.29 0.01 2.96
C GLY A 68 -10.62 -1.44 3.26
N TRP A 69 -11.85 -1.89 2.96
CA TRP A 69 -12.36 -3.23 3.30
C TRP A 69 -11.99 -4.33 2.31
N ARG A 70 -12.11 -4.04 1.03
CA ARG A 70 -11.95 -5.01 -0.06
C ARG A 70 -11.33 -4.31 -1.25
N ILE A 71 -10.52 -5.08 -1.98
CA ILE A 71 -9.93 -4.63 -3.23
C ILE A 71 -10.22 -5.60 -4.36
N ASP A 72 -10.37 -5.04 -5.55
CA ASP A 72 -10.37 -5.79 -6.79
C ASP A 72 -9.55 -5.02 -7.84
N ILE A 73 -9.03 -5.72 -8.85
CA ILE A 73 -8.13 -5.14 -9.86
C ILE A 73 -8.64 -5.45 -11.26
N ASP A 74 -8.76 -4.42 -12.09
CA ASP A 74 -9.01 -4.56 -13.53
C ASP A 74 -7.97 -3.75 -14.31
N GLY A 75 -7.06 -4.46 -14.97
CA GLY A 75 -5.96 -3.87 -15.73
C GLY A 75 -5.07 -2.96 -14.86
N GLU A 76 -5.11 -1.66 -15.14
CA GLU A 76 -4.32 -0.63 -14.46
C GLU A 76 -5.09 0.10 -13.36
N HIS A 77 -6.23 -0.43 -12.90
CA HIS A 77 -7.04 0.19 -11.86
C HIS A 77 -7.30 -0.77 -10.70
N VAL A 78 -7.16 -0.25 -9.48
CA VAL A 78 -7.59 -0.91 -8.24
C VAL A 78 -8.88 -0.27 -7.75
N PHE A 79 -9.88 -1.08 -7.50
CA PHE A 79 -11.16 -0.72 -6.92
C PHE A 79 -11.12 -1.01 -5.43
N LEU A 80 -11.10 0.03 -4.61
CA LEU A 80 -11.07 -0.07 -3.16
C LEU A 80 -12.43 0.31 -2.58
N ALA A 81 -13.07 -0.63 -1.89
CA ALA A 81 -14.28 -0.38 -1.11
C ALA A 81 -13.90 0.28 0.23
N ASP A 82 -14.26 1.55 0.38
CA ASP A 82 -13.82 2.45 1.45
C ASP A 82 -14.87 2.62 2.58
N GLY A 83 -15.64 1.56 2.86
CA GLY A 83 -16.68 1.58 3.89
C GLY A 83 -17.72 2.67 3.62
N PHE A 84 -17.83 3.66 4.52
CA PHE A 84 -18.73 4.80 4.35
C PHE A 84 -18.23 5.84 3.33
N GLY A 85 -16.94 5.81 2.97
CA GLY A 85 -16.36 6.64 1.92
C GLY A 85 -16.66 6.17 0.49
N GLY A 86 -17.46 5.10 0.34
CA GLY A 86 -17.91 4.57 -0.94
C GLY A 86 -16.83 3.79 -1.68
N LEU A 87 -16.62 4.07 -2.96
CA LEU A 87 -15.66 3.38 -3.82
C LEU A 87 -14.55 4.33 -4.28
N LYS A 88 -13.29 3.94 -4.07
CA LYS A 88 -12.13 4.64 -4.61
C LYS A 88 -11.54 3.84 -5.77
N VAL A 89 -11.27 4.50 -6.88
CA VAL A 89 -10.57 3.93 -8.02
C VAL A 89 -9.16 4.50 -8.04
N ILE A 90 -8.18 3.63 -7.92
CA ILE A 90 -6.77 3.97 -7.83
C ILE A 90 -6.10 3.57 -9.14
N ASP A 91 -5.43 4.51 -9.79
CA ASP A 91 -4.61 4.25 -10.97
C ASP A 91 -3.27 3.66 -10.52
N ILE A 92 -2.93 2.51 -11.10
CA ILE A 92 -1.70 1.76 -10.86
C ILE A 92 -0.87 1.57 -12.14
N SER A 93 -1.10 2.42 -13.16
CA SER A 93 -0.32 2.42 -14.41
C SER A 93 1.17 2.61 -14.14
N ASN A 94 1.51 3.43 -13.13
CA ASN A 94 2.82 3.48 -12.51
C ASN A 94 2.74 2.99 -11.03
N PRO A 95 3.12 1.74 -10.75
CA PRO A 95 3.02 1.14 -9.41
C PRO A 95 3.90 1.81 -8.36
N ALA A 96 5.00 2.45 -8.77
CA ALA A 96 5.87 3.22 -7.88
C ALA A 96 5.32 4.63 -7.59
N ALA A 97 4.24 5.03 -8.27
CA ALA A 97 3.58 6.33 -8.14
C ALA A 97 2.06 6.20 -8.31
N ALA A 98 1.45 5.21 -7.64
CA ALA A 98 0.00 5.02 -7.69
C ALA A 98 -0.73 6.21 -7.07
N SER A 99 -1.92 6.51 -7.56
CA SER A 99 -2.71 7.64 -7.08
C SER A 99 -4.21 7.39 -7.18
N CYS A 100 -4.99 8.03 -6.30
CA CYS A 100 -6.44 7.98 -6.40
C CYS A 100 -6.89 8.74 -7.66
N TRP A 101 -7.44 8.01 -8.63
CA TRP A 101 -7.93 8.57 -9.89
C TRP A 101 -9.35 9.11 -9.75
N ARG A 102 -10.22 8.36 -9.07
CA ARG A 102 -11.61 8.75 -8.81
C ARG A 102 -12.07 8.31 -7.44
N ALA A 103 -12.95 9.11 -6.86
CA ALA A 103 -13.69 8.78 -5.65
C ALA A 103 -15.19 8.88 -5.94
N TYR A 104 -15.93 7.87 -5.50
CA TYR A 104 -17.37 7.81 -5.57
C TYR A 104 -17.90 7.68 -4.15
N ASP A 105 -18.24 8.82 -3.56
CA ASP A 105 -18.78 8.90 -2.21
C ASP A 105 -20.29 8.57 -2.22
N TYR A 106 -20.82 8.14 -1.06
CA TYR A 106 -22.24 7.82 -0.85
C TYR A 106 -23.03 9.05 -0.40
#